data_AF-A0A6L3ZWT0-F1
#
_entry.id   AF-A0A6L3ZWT0-F1
#
_cell.length_a   1.000
_cell.length_b   1.000
_cell.length_c   1.000
_cell.angle_alpha   90.00
_cell.angle_beta   90.00
_cell.angle_gamma   90.00
#
_symmetry.space_group_name_H-M   'P 1'
#
loop_
_entity.id
_entity.type
_entity.pdbx_description
1 polymer ?
#
loop_
_entity_poly.entity_id
_entity_poly.type
_entity_poly.pdbx_seq_one_letter_code
_entity_poly.pdbx_strand_id
1 'polypeptide(L)'
;TILAEYAESIDVDMEAYNTCVAEGRYNDEVQADLQAGYGFDINGTPTFYINGKEIVGAQPIELFLDEIDTQLAALGIPPPPRQSNESTISGAS
;
A
#
# COMPACT_ATOMS: atom_id res chain seq x y z
N THR A 1 -16.90 13.44 -10.59
CA THR A 1 -16.89 11.99 -10.29
C THR A 1 -16.41 11.81 -8.87
N ILE A 2 -16.67 10.67 -8.23
CA ILE A 2 -16.18 10.39 -6.86
C ILE A 2 -14.64 10.59 -6.77
N LEU A 3 -13.89 10.22 -7.81
CA LEU A 3 -12.44 10.42 -7.84
C LEU A 3 -12.01 11.89 -7.89
N ALA A 4 -12.77 12.75 -8.58
CA ALA A 4 -12.49 14.18 -8.61
C ALA A 4 -12.76 14.83 -7.24
N GLU A 5 -13.83 14.42 -6.55
CA GLU A 5 -14.14 14.88 -5.19
C GLU A 5 -13.03 14.48 -4.20
N TYR A 6 -12.48 13.26 -4.31
CA TYR A 6 -11.32 12.87 -3.51
C TYR A 6 -10.07 13.70 -3.85
N ALA A 7 -9.79 13.94 -5.13
CA ALA A 7 -8.65 14.75 -5.55
C ALA A 7 -8.74 16.18 -4.97
N GLU A 8 -9.91 16.81 -5.00
CA GLU A 8 -10.16 18.11 -4.37
C GLU A 8 -9.96 18.04 -2.85
N SER A 9 -10.42 16.97 -2.19
CA SER A 9 -10.31 16.84 -0.72
C SER A 9 -8.87 16.74 -0.19
N ILE A 10 -7.90 16.43 -1.07
CA ILE A 10 -6.47 16.37 -0.75
C ILE A 10 -5.68 17.49 -1.44
N ASP A 11 -6.36 18.57 -1.86
CA ASP A 11 -5.79 19.79 -2.47
C ASP A 11 -4.90 19.52 -3.71
N VAL A 12 -5.28 18.56 -4.56
CA VAL A 12 -4.62 18.33 -5.85
C VAL A 12 -4.92 19.48 -6.82
N ASP A 13 -3.95 19.83 -7.68
CA ASP A 13 -4.16 20.72 -8.81
C ASP A 13 -5.19 20.13 -9.78
N MET A 14 -6.39 20.72 -9.80
CA MET A 14 -7.52 20.18 -10.55
C MET A 14 -7.41 20.38 -12.07
N GLU A 15 -6.66 21.38 -12.54
CA GLU A 15 -6.41 21.54 -13.98
C GLU A 15 -5.48 20.42 -14.48
N ALA A 16 -4.41 20.15 -13.72
CA ALA A 16 -3.49 19.06 -14.00
C ALA A 16 -4.18 17.69 -13.89
N TYR A 17 -5.00 17.47 -12.85
CA TYR A 17 -5.77 16.24 -12.67
C TYR A 17 -6.73 15.99 -13.84
N ASN A 18 -7.54 16.98 -14.21
CA ASN A 18 -8.52 16.83 -15.27
C ASN A 18 -7.85 16.51 -16.62
N THR A 19 -6.74 17.19 -16.92
CA THR A 19 -5.93 16.90 -18.11
C THR A 19 -5.39 15.47 -18.07
N CYS A 20 -4.81 15.05 -16.94
CA CYS A 20 -4.25 13.73 -16.75
C CYS A 20 -5.29 12.61 -16.97
N VAL A 21 -6.49 12.78 -16.41
CA VAL A 21 -7.58 11.79 -16.54
C VAL A 21 -8.14 11.78 -17.96
N ALA A 22 -8.33 12.96 -18.58
CA ALA A 22 -8.84 13.06 -19.94
C ALA A 22 -7.92 12.41 -20.97
N GLU A 23 -6.60 12.53 -20.78
CA GLU A 23 -5.59 11.90 -21.63
C GLU A 23 -5.43 10.39 -21.36
N GLY A 24 -5.99 9.87 -20.25
CA GLY A 24 -5.70 8.51 -19.81
C GLY A 24 -4.20 8.31 -19.54
N ARG A 25 -3.52 9.35 -19.05
CA ARG A 25 -2.05 9.46 -19.04
C ARG A 25 -1.32 8.29 -18.38
N TYR A 26 -1.94 7.65 -17.39
CA TYR A 26 -1.37 6.52 -16.64
C TYR A 26 -2.04 5.17 -16.93
N ASN A 27 -2.85 5.07 -18.01
CA ASN A 27 -3.51 3.81 -18.35
C ASN A 27 -2.52 2.68 -18.57
N ASP A 28 -1.42 2.94 -19.29
CA ASP A 28 -0.39 1.93 -19.56
C ASP A 28 0.31 1.47 -18.28
N GLU A 29 0.57 2.39 -17.34
CA GLU A 29 1.15 2.06 -16.03
C GLU A 29 0.19 1.18 -15.22
N VAL A 30 -1.10 1.52 -15.17
CA VAL A 30 -2.12 0.70 -14.49
C VAL A 30 -2.20 -0.71 -15.10
N GLN A 31 -2.09 -0.82 -16.43
CA GLN A 31 -2.05 -2.12 -17.09
C GLN A 31 -0.75 -2.88 -16.78
N ALA A 32 0.39 -2.20 -16.74
CA ALA A 32 1.67 -2.82 -16.39
C ALA A 32 1.65 -3.37 -14.96
N ASP A 33 1.12 -2.62 -13.99
CA ASP A 33 0.96 -3.06 -12.60
C ASP A 33 0.01 -4.25 -12.47
N LEU A 34 -1.11 -4.24 -13.21
CA LEU A 34 -2.05 -5.36 -13.24
C LEU A 34 -1.35 -6.64 -13.75
N GLN A 35 -0.57 -6.53 -14.83
CA GLN A 35 0.16 -7.65 -15.39
C GLN A 35 1.29 -8.13 -14.47
N ALA A 36 1.97 -7.22 -13.78
CA ALA A 36 2.96 -7.57 -12.76
C ALA A 36 2.30 -8.38 -11.64
N GLY A 37 1.12 -7.96 -11.16
CA GLY A 37 0.35 -8.69 -10.15
C GLY A 37 0.01 -10.13 -10.57
N TYR A 38 -0.44 -10.32 -11.81
CA TYR A 38 -0.65 -11.67 -12.36
C TYR A 38 0.65 -12.46 -12.48
N GLY A 39 1.77 -11.82 -12.85
CA GLY A 39 3.08 -12.46 -12.94
C GLY A 39 3.64 -12.92 -11.58
N PHE A 40 3.17 -12.33 -10.48
CA PHE A 40 3.47 -12.75 -9.11
C PHE A 40 2.45 -13.73 -8.52
N ASP A 41 1.52 -14.27 -9.32
CA ASP A 41 0.43 -15.14 -8.87
C ASP A 41 -0.42 -14.52 -7.74
N ILE A 42 -0.57 -13.18 -7.72
CA ILE A 42 -1.41 -12.49 -6.74
C ILE A 42 -2.88 -12.80 -7.05
N ASN A 43 -3.51 -13.57 -6.16
CA ASN A 43 -4.89 -14.05 -6.32
C ASN A 43 -5.93 -13.19 -5.56
N GLY A 44 -5.50 -12.14 -4.87
CA GLY A 44 -6.39 -11.28 -4.11
C GLY A 44 -5.70 -10.06 -3.50
N THR A 45 -6.48 -9.03 -3.21
CA THR A 45 -6.00 -7.79 -2.60
C THR A 45 -6.61 -7.58 -1.21
N PRO A 46 -5.84 -7.05 -0.23
CA PRO A 46 -4.44 -6.68 -0.36
C PRO A 46 -3.51 -7.90 -0.28
N THR A 47 -2.42 -7.89 -1.04
CA THR A 47 -1.26 -8.78 -0.87
C THR A 47 -0.03 -7.90 -0.79
N PHE A 48 0.85 -8.19 0.16
CA PHE A 48 2.03 -7.39 0.43
C PHE A 48 3.28 -8.25 0.25
N TYR A 49 4.38 -7.60 -0.18
CA TYR A 49 5.70 -8.20 -0.16
C TYR A 49 6.63 -7.35 0.67
N ILE A 50 7.20 -7.92 1.74
CA ILE A 50 8.21 -7.28 2.57
C ILE A 50 9.54 -7.94 2.24
N ASN A 51 10.39 -7.25 1.45
CA ASN A 51 11.65 -7.79 0.93
C ASN A 51 11.52 -9.20 0.29
N GLY A 52 10.43 -9.43 -0.44
CA GLY A 52 10.15 -10.71 -1.10
C GLY A 52 9.38 -11.73 -0.25
N LYS A 53 9.16 -11.47 1.06
CA LYS A 53 8.23 -12.26 1.86
C LYS A 53 6.79 -11.82 1.57
N GLU A 54 5.97 -12.76 1.13
CA GLU A 54 4.55 -12.56 0.87
C GLU A 54 3.70 -12.57 2.16
N ILE A 55 2.76 -11.64 2.25
CA ILE A 55 1.66 -11.58 3.24
C ILE A 55 0.35 -11.39 2.49
N VAL A 56 -0.54 -12.37 2.56
CA VAL A 56 -1.82 -12.37 1.83
C VAL A 56 -2.97 -11.91 2.73
N GLY A 57 -3.76 -10.96 2.24
CA GLY A 57 -4.94 -10.43 2.89
C GLY A 57 -4.65 -9.31 3.88
N ALA A 58 -5.73 -8.73 4.41
CA ALA A 58 -5.66 -7.75 5.49
C ALA A 58 -5.35 -8.45 6.82
N GLN A 59 -4.07 -8.70 7.07
CA GLN A 59 -3.59 -9.35 8.29
C GLN A 59 -3.51 -8.37 9.47
N PRO A 60 -3.45 -8.86 10.72
CA PRO A 60 -3.16 -8.03 11.88
C PRO A 60 -1.82 -7.28 11.74
N ILE A 61 -1.75 -6.07 12.29
CA ILE A 61 -0.57 -5.19 12.18
C ILE A 61 0.69 -5.85 12.76
N GLU A 62 0.54 -6.67 13.79
CA GLU A 62 1.63 -7.36 14.47
C GLU A 62 2.40 -8.28 13.51
N LEU A 63 1.70 -8.91 12.56
CA LEU A 63 2.33 -9.76 11.55
C LEU A 63 3.25 -8.94 10.63
N PHE A 64 2.83 -7.73 10.26
CA PHE A 64 3.68 -6.83 9.47
C PHE A 64 4.89 -6.36 10.26
N LEU A 65 4.70 -5.97 11.52
CA LEU A 65 5.80 -5.52 12.38
C LEU A 65 6.84 -6.62 12.59
N ASP A 66 6.39 -7.82 12.96
CA ASP A 66 7.28 -8.96 13.19
C ASP A 66 8.06 -9.34 11.92
N GLU A 67 7.43 -9.26 10.74
CA GLU A 67 8.11 -9.52 9.47
C GLU A 67 9.11 -8.41 9.11
N ILE A 68 8.76 -7.13 9.30
CA ILE A 68 9.70 -6.01 9.09
C ILE A 68 10.91 -6.16 10.00
N ASP A 69 10.70 -6.46 11.29
CA ASP A 69 11.77 -6.66 12.26
C ASP A 69 12.68 -7.85 11.86
N THR A 70 12.08 -8.94 11.37
CA THR A 70 12.82 -10.10 10.84
C THR A 70 13.69 -9.72 9.65
N GLN A 71 13.14 -8.95 8.71
CA GLN A 71 13.86 -8.51 7.50
C GLN A 71 14.98 -7.51 7.82
N LEU A 72 14.77 -6.59 8.77
CA LEU A 72 15.81 -5.68 9.24
C LEU A 72 16.95 -6.45 9.93
N ALA A 73 16.62 -7.38 10.82
CA ALA A 73 17.62 -8.19 11.52
C ALA A 73 18.45 -9.05 10.54
N ALA A 74 17.83 -9.59 9.49
CA ALA A 74 18.53 -10.34 8.44
C ALA A 74 19.54 -9.47 7.66
N LEU A 75 19.30 -8.15 7.58
CA LEU A 75 20.21 -7.17 6.99
C LEU A 75 21.25 -6.63 7.98
N GLY A 76 21.25 -7.12 9.23
CA GLY A 76 22.12 -6.60 10.30
C GLY A 76 21.70 -5.22 10.82
N ILE A 77 20.48 -4.78 10.50
CA ILE A 77 19.89 -3.53 10.99
C ILE A 77 19.08 -3.88 12.25
N PRO A 78 19.40 -3.32 13.42
CA PRO A 78 18.63 -3.60 14.63
C PRO A 78 17.20 -3.07 14.46
N PRO A 79 16.16 -3.90 14.72
CA PRO A 79 14.79 -3.45 14.66
C PRO A 79 14.52 -2.27 15.61
N PRO A 80 13.65 -1.31 15.22
CA PRO A 80 13.25 -0.23 16.11
C PRO A 80 12.48 -0.79 17.32
N PRO A 81 12.52 -0.12 18.50
CA PRO A 81 11.69 -0.53 19.62
C PRO A 81 10.20 -0.43 19.25
N ARG A 82 9.41 -1.45 19.61
CA ARG A 82 7.94 -1.41 19.48
C ARG A 82 7.40 -0.18 20.20
N GLN A 83 6.62 0.62 19.49
CA GLN A 83 5.93 1.76 20.12
C GLN A 83 4.84 1.23 21.04
N SER A 84 4.86 1.64 22.30
CA SER A 84 3.93 1.23 23.36
C SER A 84 2.48 1.75 23.20
N ASN A 85 2.11 2.25 22.02
CA ASN A 85 0.94 3.12 21.83
C ASN A 85 -0.21 2.42 21.09
N GLU A 86 -0.26 1.09 21.07
CA GLU A 86 -1.31 0.30 20.39
C GLU A 86 -2.71 0.42 21.02
N SER A 87 -2.90 1.25 22.05
CA SER A 87 -4.17 1.38 22.76
C SER A 87 -5.22 2.27 22.09
N THR A 88 -5.09 2.68 20.81
CA THR A 88 -6.04 3.61 20.17
C THR A 88 -6.66 3.13 18.85
N ILE A 89 -6.38 1.91 18.39
CA ILE A 89 -7.14 1.31 17.26
C ILE A 89 -8.10 0.23 17.78
N SER A 90 -8.93 0.62 18.74
CA SER A 90 -10.15 -0.10 19.12
C SER A 90 -11.23 0.96 19.30
N GLY A 91 -11.87 1.34 18.21
CA GLY A 91 -12.87 2.42 18.21
C GLY A 91 -13.51 2.78 16.87
N ALA A 92 -13.31 1.99 15.82
CA ALA A 92 -14.09 2.12 14.59
C ALA A 92 -14.99 0.89 14.43
N SER A 93 -16.10 0.92 15.16
CA SER A 93 -17.35 0.21 14.84
C SER A 93 -18.50 1.08 15.33
#